data_AF-A0A7T1I5H3-F1
#
_entry.id   AF-A0A7T1I5H3-F1
#
_cell.length_a   1.000
_cell.length_b   1.000
_cell.length_c   1.000
_cell.angle_alpha   90.00
_cell.angle_beta   90.00
_cell.angle_gamma   90.00
#
_symmetry.space_group_name_H-M   'P 1'
#
loop_
_entity.id
_entity.type
_entity.pdbx_description
1 polymer ?
#
loop_
_entity_poly.entity_id
_entity_poly.type
_entity_poly.pdbx_seq_one_letter_code
_entity_poly.pdbx_strand_id
1 'polypeptide(L)'
;MEEKPVTPHAAPMLDEEGRLTYIGNDGRRYVVLGFPPDIDDATTERVMESLRGSSGLFNRIERLCQSWLAQVSSQDLPEHEALVLLLTTLETSLEDALDEPDDDPDGSASPG
;
A
#
# COMPACT_ATOMS: atom_id res chain seq x y z
N MET A 1 18.12 -4.40 -17.06
CA MET A 1 17.42 -5.56 -16.49
C MET A 1 16.26 -4.99 -15.72
N GLU A 2 15.03 -5.35 -16.05
CA GLU A 2 13.85 -4.89 -15.30
C GLU A 2 13.90 -5.51 -13.90
N GLU A 3 14.06 -4.67 -12.88
CA GLU A 3 13.94 -5.10 -11.49
C GLU A 3 12.50 -5.54 -11.27
N LYS A 4 12.30 -6.86 -11.13
CA LYS A 4 11.00 -7.39 -10.77
C LYS A 4 10.62 -6.84 -9.39
N PRO A 5 9.40 -6.30 -9.22
CA PRO A 5 8.95 -5.82 -7.92
C PRO A 5 9.01 -6.98 -6.91
N VAL A 6 9.67 -6.75 -5.78
CA VAL A 6 9.80 -7.74 -4.72
C VAL A 6 8.63 -7.58 -3.76
N THR A 7 7.85 -8.65 -3.58
CA THR A 7 6.73 -8.63 -2.63
C THR A 7 7.26 -8.55 -1.19
N PRO A 8 6.82 -7.55 -0.40
CA PRO A 8 7.21 -7.45 0.99
C PRO A 8 6.65 -8.62 1.82
N HIS A 9 7.53 -9.26 2.58
CA HIS A 9 7.21 -10.33 3.53
C HIS A 9 6.76 -9.78 4.90
N ALA A 10 7.21 -8.56 5.24
CA ALA A 10 6.86 -7.88 6.47
C ALA A 10 6.56 -6.41 6.20
N ALA A 11 5.79 -5.79 7.10
CA ALA A 11 5.59 -4.36 7.10
C ALA A 11 6.95 -3.63 7.11
N PRO A 12 7.06 -2.49 6.39
CA PRO A 12 8.30 -1.76 6.36
C PRO A 12 8.67 -1.20 7.75
N MET A 13 9.97 -1.24 8.07
CA MET A 13 10.59 -0.81 9.32
C MET A 13 11.79 0.09 9.05
N LEU A 14 12.18 0.88 10.04
CA LEU A 14 13.40 1.68 10.00
C LEU A 14 14.64 0.83 10.28
N ASP A 15 15.70 1.05 9.52
CA ASP A 15 17.04 0.57 9.87
C ASP A 15 17.78 1.55 10.79
N GLU A 16 19.01 1.19 11.19
CA GLU A 16 19.85 1.96 12.11
C GLU A 16 20.27 3.32 11.53
N GLU A 17 20.18 3.48 10.21
CA GLU A 17 20.44 4.72 9.48
C GLU A 17 19.17 5.55 9.21
N GLY A 18 18.02 5.15 9.76
CA GLY A 18 16.75 5.87 9.61
C GLY A 18 16.10 5.71 8.24
N ARG A 19 16.46 4.69 7.46
CA ARG A 19 15.88 4.43 6.14
C ARG A 19 14.68 3.50 6.26
N LEU A 20 13.65 3.75 5.43
CA LEU A 20 12.52 2.84 5.31
C LEU A 20 12.96 1.56 4.59
N THR A 21 12.88 0.43 5.27
CA THR A 21 13.26 -0.87 4.74
C THR A 21 12.12 -1.87 4.88
N TYR A 22 12.05 -2.88 4.03
CA TYR A 22 11.18 -4.04 4.23
C TYR A 22 11.97 -5.32 4.00
N ILE A 23 11.50 -6.44 4.52
CA ILE A 23 12.09 -7.75 4.22
C ILE A 23 11.30 -8.32 3.05
N GLY A 24 11.97 -8.66 1.94
CA GLY A 24 11.36 -9.35 0.82
C GLY A 24 11.12 -10.83 1.12
N ASN A 25 10.31 -11.50 0.30
CA ASN A 25 10.03 -12.93 0.46
C ASN A 25 11.25 -13.85 0.25
N ASP A 26 12.38 -13.29 -0.20
CA ASP A 26 13.68 -13.97 -0.29
C ASP A 26 14.54 -13.81 0.98
N GLY A 27 13.99 -13.18 2.02
CA GLY A 27 14.67 -12.90 3.28
C GLY A 27 15.66 -11.74 3.22
N ARG A 28 15.78 -11.06 2.07
CA ARG A 28 16.66 -9.89 1.95
C ARG A 28 15.95 -8.63 2.41
N ARG A 29 16.70 -7.74 3.05
CA ARG A 29 16.21 -6.40 3.40
C ARG A 29 16.37 -5.48 2.20
N TYR A 30 15.26 -4.91 1.75
CA TYR A 30 15.19 -3.92 0.69
C TYR A 30 14.94 -2.55 1.29
N VAL A 31 15.56 -1.53 0.73
CA VAL A 31 15.27 -0.13 1.09
C VAL A 31 14.17 0.35 0.14
N VAL A 32 13.07 0.90 0.67
CA VAL A 32 11.91 1.35 -0.11
C VAL A 32 12.25 2.53 -1.05
N LEU A 33 13.37 3.22 -0.80
CA LEU A 33 13.91 4.40 -1.50
C LEU A 33 12.97 5.09 -2.49
N GLY A 34 12.40 6.20 -2.02
CA GLY A 34 11.70 7.18 -2.84
C GLY A 34 11.23 8.39 -2.06
N PHE A 35 11.93 8.82 -1.01
CA PHE A 35 11.76 10.22 -0.60
C PHE A 35 12.48 11.04 -1.68
N PRO A 36 11.81 11.97 -2.40
CA PRO A 36 12.50 12.88 -3.30
C PRO A 36 13.75 13.47 -2.63
N PRO A 37 14.82 13.77 -3.38
CA PRO A 37 16.08 14.26 -2.83
C PRO A 37 15.96 15.53 -1.97
N ASP A 38 14.79 16.18 -1.98
CA ASP A 38 14.46 17.40 -1.24
C ASP A 38 13.49 17.19 -0.06
N ILE A 39 13.17 15.95 0.33
CA ILE A 39 12.40 15.72 1.54
C ILE A 39 13.30 15.93 2.75
N ASP A 40 13.00 17.00 3.49
CA ASP A 40 13.66 17.30 4.75
C ASP A 40 13.41 16.21 5.81
N ASP A 41 14.29 16.15 6.80
CA ASP A 41 14.23 15.18 7.90
C ASP A 41 12.86 15.23 8.63
N ALA A 42 12.24 16.41 8.70
CA ALA A 42 10.93 16.62 9.32
C ALA A 42 9.79 15.98 8.53
N THR A 43 9.84 15.99 7.20
CA THR A 43 8.84 15.35 6.33
C THR A 43 9.00 13.84 6.37
N THR A 44 10.24 13.35 6.41
CA THR A 44 10.52 11.93 6.67
C THR A 44 9.92 11.50 8.01
N GLU A 45 10.16 12.26 9.08
CA GLU A 45 9.63 11.96 10.42
C GLU A 45 8.09 11.92 10.46
N ARG A 46 7.40 12.84 9.78
CA ARG A 46 5.92 12.85 9.67
C ARG A 46 5.35 11.64 8.93
N VAL A 47 5.99 11.23 7.83
CA VAL A 47 5.62 10.01 7.10
C VAL A 47 5.83 8.79 8.00
N MET A 48 6.92 8.76 8.76
CA MET A 48 7.22 7.68 9.70
C MET A 48 6.24 7.62 10.87
N GLU A 49 5.83 8.76 11.44
CA GLU A 49 4.80 8.82 12.47
C GLU A 49 3.46 8.31 11.93
N SER A 50 3.10 8.68 10.71
CA SER A 50 1.89 8.19 10.04
C SER A 50 1.92 6.67 9.81
N LEU A 51 3.07 6.12 9.40
CA LEU A 51 3.27 4.67 9.23
C LEU A 51 3.25 3.92 10.57
N ARG A 52 3.90 4.46 11.61
CA ARG A 52 3.89 3.85 12.96
C ARG A 52 2.48 3.86 13.56
N GLY A 53 1.77 4.97 13.40
CA GLY A 53 0.38 5.13 13.84
C GLY A 53 -0.62 4.24 13.10
N SER A 54 -0.30 3.82 11.87
CA SER A 54 -1.17 2.98 11.04
C SER A 54 -0.92 1.47 11.17
N SER A 55 0.04 1.02 11.99
CA SER A 55 0.35 -0.39 12.22
C SER A 55 -0.88 -1.24 12.58
N GLY A 56 -1.80 -0.71 13.38
CA GLY A 56 -3.07 -1.37 13.70
C GLY A 56 -4.02 -1.51 12.50
N LEU A 57 -4.05 -0.52 11.61
CA LEU A 57 -4.83 -0.54 10.38
C LEU A 57 -4.26 -1.55 9.39
N PHE A 58 -2.94 -1.58 9.20
CA PHE A 58 -2.29 -2.55 8.32
C PHE A 58 -2.58 -4.00 8.76
N ASN A 59 -2.42 -4.30 10.06
CA ASN A 59 -2.79 -5.62 10.62
C ASN A 59 -4.28 -5.96 10.43
N ARG A 60 -5.15 -4.95 10.34
CA ARG A 60 -6.57 -5.18 10.06
C ARG A 60 -6.79 -5.50 8.58
N ILE A 61 -6.12 -4.78 7.67
CA ILE A 61 -6.16 -5.07 6.23
C ILE A 61 -5.65 -6.48 5.97
N GLU A 62 -4.52 -6.86 6.56
CA GLU A 62 -3.95 -8.20 6.42
C GLU A 62 -4.94 -9.30 6.85
N ARG A 63 -5.55 -9.15 8.03
CA ARG A 63 -6.55 -10.12 8.53
C ARG A 63 -7.80 -10.18 7.65
N LEU A 64 -8.23 -9.06 7.08
CA LEU A 64 -9.35 -9.03 6.15
C LEU A 64 -9.02 -9.76 4.85
N CYS A 65 -7.82 -9.56 4.29
CA CYS A 65 -7.35 -10.28 3.12
C CYS A 65 -7.27 -11.79 3.39
N GLN A 66 -6.70 -12.21 4.53
CA GLN A 66 -6.63 -13.61 4.93
C GLN A 66 -8.03 -14.23 5.10
N SER A 67 -8.96 -13.50 5.71
CA SER A 67 -10.35 -13.95 5.86
C SER A 67 -11.06 -14.10 4.52
N TRP A 68 -10.83 -13.20 3.58
CA TRP A 68 -11.40 -13.29 2.24
C TRP A 68 -10.84 -14.50 1.49
N LEU A 69 -9.52 -14.73 1.55
CA LEU A 69 -8.88 -15.90 0.93
C LEU A 69 -9.44 -17.20 1.49
N ALA A 70 -9.61 -17.30 2.81
CA ALA A 70 -10.18 -18.48 3.45
C ALA A 70 -11.64 -18.74 3.05
N GLN A 71 -12.39 -17.72 2.62
CA GLN A 71 -13.79 -17.85 2.20
C GLN A 71 -13.95 -18.19 0.71
N VAL A 72 -13.09 -17.63 -0.13
CA VAL A 72 -13.25 -17.70 -1.60
C VAL A 72 -12.41 -18.82 -2.21
N SER A 73 -11.32 -19.23 -1.55
CA SER A 73 -10.50 -20.35 -2.02
C SER A 73 -11.28 -21.66 -1.95
N SER A 74 -11.23 -22.44 -3.02
CA SER A 74 -11.91 -23.72 -3.14
C SER A 74 -11.13 -24.66 -4.07
N GLN A 75 -11.63 -25.87 -4.32
CA GLN A 75 -11.00 -26.77 -5.29
C GLN A 75 -11.03 -26.20 -6.72
N ASP A 76 -12.05 -25.40 -7.05
CA ASP A 76 -12.23 -24.78 -8.36
C ASP A 76 -11.51 -23.42 -8.49
N LEU A 77 -11.08 -22.85 -7.36
CA LEU A 77 -10.29 -21.62 -7.31
C LEU A 77 -9.18 -21.76 -6.25
N PRO A 78 -7.99 -22.21 -6.66
CA PRO A 78 -6.83 -22.35 -5.78
C PRO A 78 -6.48 -21.02 -5.09
N GLU A 79 -5.91 -21.12 -3.89
CA GLU A 79 -5.56 -19.97 -3.04
C GLU A 79 -4.71 -18.91 -3.75
N HIS A 80 -3.76 -19.34 -4.59
CA HIS A 80 -2.93 -18.42 -5.37
C HIS A 80 -3.76 -17.64 -6.43
N GLU A 81 -4.72 -18.28 -7.08
CA GLU A 81 -5.58 -17.62 -8.07
C GLU A 81 -6.55 -16.65 -7.38
N ALA A 82 -7.08 -17.04 -6.21
CA ALA A 82 -7.87 -16.15 -5.37
C ALA A 82 -7.05 -14.92 -4.93
N LEU A 83 -5.78 -15.10 -4.55
CA LEU A 83 -4.89 -14.00 -4.17
C LEU A 83 -4.66 -13.02 -5.32
N VAL A 84 -4.40 -13.52 -6.53
CA VAL A 84 -4.24 -12.66 -7.71
C VAL A 84 -5.52 -11.86 -7.97
N LEU A 85 -6.67 -12.53 -7.93
CA LEU A 85 -7.97 -11.87 -8.10
C LEU A 85 -8.20 -10.77 -7.06
N LEU A 86 -7.89 -11.04 -5.78
CA LEU A 86 -8.03 -10.08 -4.69
C LEU A 86 -7.16 -8.84 -4.94
N LEU A 87 -5.87 -9.04 -5.25
CA LEU A 87 -4.92 -7.95 -5.44
C LEU A 87 -5.32 -7.06 -6.63
N THR A 88 -5.66 -7.66 -7.78
CA THR A 88 -6.10 -6.89 -8.96
C THR A 88 -7.40 -6.13 -8.68
N THR A 89 -8.35 -6.73 -7.97
CA THR A 89 -9.61 -6.06 -7.62
C THR A 89 -9.38 -4.87 -6.69
N LEU A 90 -8.50 -5.03 -5.70
CA LEU A 90 -8.11 -3.95 -4.78
C LEU A 90 -7.34 -2.84 -5.49
N GLU A 91 -6.41 -3.20 -6.39
CA GLU A 91 -5.64 -2.26 -7.20
C GLU A 91 -6.58 -1.37 -8.02
N THR A 92 -7.45 -1.95 -8.84
CA THR A 92 -8.43 -1.18 -9.65
C THR A 92 -9.33 -0.30 -8.78
N SER A 93 -9.88 -0.85 -7.68
CA SER A 93 -10.78 -0.08 -6.82
C SER A 93 -10.09 1.08 -6.10
N LEU A 94 -8.80 0.95 -5.79
CA LEU A 94 -8.03 2.01 -5.13
C LEU A 94 -7.55 3.05 -6.14
N GLU A 95 -7.16 2.64 -7.34
CA GLU A 95 -6.82 3.54 -8.44
C GLU A 95 -8.02 4.41 -8.82
N ASP A 96 -9.21 3.80 -9.00
CA ASP A 96 -10.44 4.53 -9.29
C ASP A 96 -10.74 5.60 -8.23
N ALA A 97 -10.55 5.28 -6.94
CA ALA A 97 -10.79 6.22 -5.84
C ALA A 97 -9.74 7.35 -5.75
N LEU A 98 -8.57 7.18 -6.36
CA LEU A 98 -7.54 8.22 -6.46
C LEU A 98 -7.75 9.14 -7.68
N ASP A 99 -8.42 8.62 -8.71
CA ASP A 99 -8.73 9.33 -9.95
C ASP A 99 -10.05 10.12 -9.89
N GLU A 100 -10.90 9.91 -8.88
CA GLU A 100 -12.09 10.74 -8.65
C GLU A 100 -11.68 12.20 -8.38
N PRO A 101 -11.96 13.14 -9.31
CA PRO A 101 -11.68 14.55 -9.06
C PRO A 101 -12.56 15.04 -7.91
N ASP A 102 -12.01 15.87 -7.02
CA ASP A 102 -12.80 16.69 -6.10
C ASP A 102 -13.88 17.39 -6.94
N ASP A 103 -15.14 16.97 -6.77
CA ASP A 103 -16.29 17.56 -7.44
C ASP A 103 -16.42 19.00 -6.93
N ASP A 104 -15.81 19.94 -7.65
CA ASP A 104 -15.79 21.38 -7.36
C ASP A 104 -17.24 21.87 -7.26
N PRO A 105 -17.77 22.20 -6.06
CA PRO A 105 -19.12 22.68 -5.93
C PRO A 105 -19.13 24.19 -6.15
N ASP A 106 -18.72 24.67 -7.33
CA ASP A 106 -18.96 26.07 -7.71
C ASP A 106 -19.53 26.20 -9.12
N GLY A 107 -20.73 25.62 -9.27
CA GLY A 107 -21.65 25.89 -10.35
C GLY A 107 -22.76 26.86 -9.97
N SER A 108 -22.52 27.87 -9.12
CA SER A 108 -23.52 28.93 -8.89
C SER A 108 -23.26 30.12 -9.81
N ALA A 109 -23.63 29.96 -11.08
CA ALA A 109 -23.79 31.08 -12.00
C ALA A 109 -24.75 32.13 -11.39
N SER A 110 -24.22 33.29 -11.00
CA SER A 110 -25.03 34.50 -10.78
C SER A 110 -25.45 35.08 -12.13
N PRO A 111 -26.75 35.27 -12.41
CA PRO A 111 -27.19 36.04 -13.57
C PRO A 111 -27.19 37.52 -13.20
N GLY A 112 -26.44 38.33 -13.96
CA GLY A 112 -26.53 39.78 -14.01
C GLY A 112 -27.35 40.26 -15.21
#